data_AF-A0A965N0Y9-F1
#
_entry.id   AF-A0A965N0Y9-F1
#
_cell.length_a   1.000
_cell.length_b   1.000
_cell.length_c   1.000
_cell.angle_alpha   90.00
_cell.angle_beta   90.00
_cell.angle_gamma   90.00
#
_symmetry.space_group_name_H-M   'P 1'
#
loop_
_entity.id
_entity.type
_entity.pdbx_description
1 polymer ?
#
loop_
_entity_poly.entity_id
_entity_poly.type
_entity_poly.pdbx_seq_one_letter_code
_entity_poly.pdbx_strand_id
1 'polypeptide(L)'
;PLAFMRGRTLNDAFIILDEAQNTTPEQMKMFLTRLGFGSKMVITGDVTQNDLPNGQRSGLAIIRDILDGVDDISFMELTADDVVRHRLIGDIVKAYDKYDAAKSVPRTIRNN
;
A
#
# COMPACT_ATOMS: atom_id res chain seq x y z
N PRO A 1 16.94 0.52 1.41
CA PRO A 1 16.56 -0.75 2.07
C PRO A 1 16.39 -0.59 3.59
N LEU A 2 15.29 -1.09 4.17
CA LEU A 2 14.97 -1.04 5.62
C LEU A 2 16.14 -1.44 6.53
N ALA A 3 16.99 -2.35 6.07
CA ALA A 3 18.22 -2.77 6.76
C ALA A 3 19.16 -1.61 7.13
N PHE A 4 19.22 -0.53 6.34
CA PHE A 4 20.07 0.64 6.64
C PHE A 4 19.55 1.47 7.82
N MET A 5 18.28 1.34 8.17
CA MET A 5 17.67 2.06 9.29
C MET A 5 17.81 1.30 10.60
N ARG A 6 18.25 0.03 10.55
CA ARG A 6 18.43 -0.80 11.75
C ARG A 6 19.41 -0.13 12.71
N GLY A 7 18.98 0.06 13.96
CA GLY A 7 19.80 0.64 15.02
C GLY A 7 20.01 2.16 14.93
N ARG A 8 19.32 2.85 14.00
CA ARG A 8 19.37 4.31 13.89
C ARG A 8 18.12 4.95 14.47
N THR A 9 18.25 6.19 14.91
CA THR A 9 17.13 7.07 15.24
C THR A 9 17.14 8.23 14.26
N LEU A 10 15.99 8.56 13.69
CA LEU A 10 15.85 9.58 12.65
C LEU A 10 15.25 10.85 13.31
N ASN A 11 16.13 11.77 13.69
CA ASN A 11 15.73 13.09 14.24
C ASN A 11 15.69 14.14 13.12
N ASP A 12 14.88 15.18 13.34
CA ASP A 12 14.76 16.36 12.46
C ASP A 12 14.55 16.01 10.98
N ALA A 13 13.72 14.99 10.71
CA ALA A 13 13.52 14.42 9.38
C ALA A 13 12.04 14.26 9.01
N PHE A 14 11.75 14.35 7.71
CA PHE A 14 10.47 13.90 7.14
C PHE A 14 10.70 12.57 6.43
N ILE A 15 10.10 11.50 6.95
CA ILE A 15 10.39 10.13 6.55
C ILE A 15 9.15 9.55 5.87
N ILE A 16 9.33 8.97 4.68
CA ILE A 16 8.25 8.31 3.95
C ILE A 16 8.61 6.84 3.76
N LEU A 17 7.72 5.94 4.17
CA LEU A 17 7.74 4.54 3.75
C LEU A 17 6.66 4.33 2.71
N ASP A 18 7.09 4.13 1.47
CA ASP A 18 6.21 3.84 0.35
C ASP A 18 6.11 2.34 0.09
N GLU A 19 5.03 1.92 -0.58
CA GLU A 19 4.69 0.53 -0.84
C GLU A 19 4.70 -0.35 0.42
N ALA A 20 4.20 0.21 1.54
CA ALA A 20 4.29 -0.40 2.85
C ALA A 20 3.53 -1.73 2.97
N GLN A 21 2.62 -2.04 2.04
CA GLN A 21 1.98 -3.34 1.96
C GLN A 21 2.98 -4.48 1.76
N ASN A 22 4.16 -4.18 1.19
CA ASN A 22 5.25 -5.13 0.98
C ASN A 22 6.20 -5.26 2.19
N THR A 23 5.80 -4.77 3.36
CA THR A 23 6.54 -4.94 4.61
C THR A 23 5.93 -6.03 5.48
N THR A 24 6.76 -6.82 6.15
CA THR A 24 6.28 -7.73 7.20
C THR A 24 5.96 -6.97 8.49
N PRO A 25 5.20 -7.55 9.44
CA PRO A 25 4.95 -6.96 10.75
C PRO A 25 6.22 -6.56 11.49
N GLU A 26 7.26 -7.39 11.42
CA GLU A 26 8.56 -7.14 12.05
C GLU A 26 9.28 -5.97 11.41
N GLN A 27 9.20 -5.86 10.07
CA GLN A 27 9.78 -4.74 9.33
C GLN A 27 9.04 -3.43 9.63
N MET A 28 7.71 -3.47 9.70
CA MET A 28 6.89 -2.32 10.09
C MET A 28 7.24 -1.85 11.51
N LYS A 29 7.30 -2.76 12.48
CA LYS A 29 7.72 -2.44 13.85
C LYS A 29 9.13 -1.87 13.90
N MET A 30 10.06 -2.48 13.16
CA MET A 30 11.44 -1.98 13.05
C MET A 30 11.45 -0.55 12.54
N PHE A 31 10.64 -0.22 11.53
CA PHE A 31 10.54 1.11 10.93
C PHE A 31 9.95 2.15 11.88
N LEU A 32 8.78 1.88 12.46
CA LEU A 32 8.10 2.80 13.38
C LEU A 32 9.00 3.21 14.57
N THR A 33 9.76 2.26 15.11
CA THR A 33 10.68 2.51 16.23
C THR A 33 11.93 3.32 15.87
N ARG A 34 12.07 3.78 14.62
CA ARG A 34 13.16 4.68 14.21
C ARG A 34 12.79 6.15 14.32
N LEU A 35 11.50 6.47 14.55
CA LEU A 35 11.04 7.86 14.68
C LEU A 35 11.74 8.55 15.86
N GLY A 36 12.41 9.66 15.57
CA GLY A 36 13.12 10.50 16.54
C GLY A 36 12.43 11.85 16.78
N PHE A 37 13.06 12.69 17.59
CA PHE A 37 12.55 14.02 17.90
C PHE A 37 12.57 14.94 16.67
N GLY A 38 11.61 15.87 16.60
CA GLY A 38 11.51 16.83 15.50
C GLY A 38 11.11 16.21 14.16
N SER A 39 10.81 14.91 14.13
CA SER A 39 10.52 14.17 12.89
C SER A 39 9.04 13.94 12.67
N LYS A 40 8.69 13.71 11.39
CA LYS A 40 7.38 13.22 10.96
C LYS A 40 7.57 11.99 10.08
N MET A 41 6.67 11.04 10.21
CA MET A 41 6.67 9.82 9.41
C MET A 41 5.34 9.68 8.69
N VAL A 42 5.39 9.38 7.40
CA VAL A 42 4.24 9.06 6.56
C VAL A 42 4.46 7.67 5.99
N ILE A 43 3.43 6.84 6.08
CA ILE A 43 3.43 5.47 5.57
C ILE A 43 2.33 5.37 4.53
N THR A 44 2.70 4.98 3.31
CA THR A 44 1.79 4.86 2.16
C THR A 44 1.79 3.42 1.64
N GLY A 45 0.65 3.00 1.12
CA GLY A 45 0.52 1.68 0.48
C GLY A 45 -0.93 1.31 0.23
N ASP A 46 -1.12 0.24 -0.54
CA ASP A 46 -2.42 -0.33 -0.86
C ASP A 46 -2.52 -1.75 -0.28
N VAL A 47 -3.35 -1.92 0.75
CA VAL A 47 -3.53 -3.21 1.44
C VAL A 47 -4.02 -4.34 0.52
N THR A 48 -4.60 -3.99 -0.65
CA THR A 48 -5.09 -4.97 -1.62
C THR A 48 -3.99 -5.53 -2.53
N GLN A 49 -2.81 -4.90 -2.59
CA GLN A 49 -1.71 -5.22 -3.50
C GLN A 49 -0.48 -5.79 -2.77
N ASN A 50 -0.65 -6.87 -2.01
CA ASN A 50 0.42 -7.48 -1.25
C ASN A 50 1.27 -8.45 -2.10
N ASP A 51 2.55 -8.14 -2.31
CA ASP A 51 3.52 -8.97 -3.06
C ASP A 51 4.39 -9.85 -2.16
N LEU A 52 4.07 -9.96 -0.86
CA LEU A 52 4.88 -10.74 0.07
C LEU A 52 4.92 -12.24 -0.31
N PRO A 53 6.11 -12.86 -0.27
CA PRO A 53 6.26 -14.26 -0.61
C PRO A 53 5.49 -15.16 0.36
N ASN A 54 5.01 -16.29 -0.15
CA ASN A 54 4.31 -17.33 0.62
C ASN A 54 3.05 -16.85 1.35
N GLY A 55 2.43 -15.76 0.87
CA GLY A 55 1.20 -15.22 1.47
C GLY A 55 1.39 -14.71 2.90
N GLN A 56 2.61 -14.26 3.24
CA GLN A 56 2.84 -13.63 4.55
C GLN A 56 1.90 -12.45 4.75
N ARG A 57 1.42 -12.31 6.00
CA ARG A 57 0.55 -11.19 6.38
C ARG A 57 1.37 -9.90 6.30
N SER A 58 0.82 -8.91 5.60
CA SER A 58 1.42 -7.59 5.51
C SER A 58 1.39 -6.87 6.86
N GLY A 59 2.45 -6.14 7.17
CA GLY A 59 2.50 -5.21 8.31
C GLY A 59 1.48 -4.09 8.16
N LEU A 60 1.29 -3.57 6.94
CA LEU A 60 0.29 -2.53 6.66
C LEU A 60 -1.15 -3.04 6.90
N ALA A 61 -1.43 -4.31 6.59
CA ALA A 61 -2.77 -4.88 6.77
C ALA A 61 -3.20 -5.02 8.24
N ILE A 62 -2.27 -4.90 9.20
CA ILE A 62 -2.54 -5.12 10.63
C ILE A 62 -2.22 -3.91 11.50
N ILE A 63 -1.55 -2.91 10.92
CA ILE A 63 -1.05 -1.76 11.67
C ILE A 63 -2.18 -0.94 12.29
N ARG A 64 -3.34 -0.88 11.61
CA ARG A 64 -4.52 -0.16 12.11
C ARG A 64 -5.01 -0.76 13.42
N ASP A 65 -5.12 -2.09 13.49
CA ASP A 65 -5.54 -2.79 14.72
C ASP A 65 -4.50 -2.62 15.84
N ILE A 66 -3.21 -2.57 15.50
CA ILE A 66 -2.11 -2.47 16.47
C ILE A 66 -1.98 -1.06 17.06
N LEU A 67 -2.20 -0.03 16.24
CA LEU A 67 -2.02 1.37 16.63
C LEU A 67 -3.35 2.09 16.90
N ASP A 68 -4.45 1.34 17.02
CA ASP A 68 -5.74 1.90 17.40
C ASP A 68 -5.65 2.58 18.77
N GLY A 69 -6.16 3.81 18.85
CA GLY A 69 -6.11 4.63 20.07
C GLY A 69 -4.73 5.19 20.46
N VAL A 70 -3.70 5.07 19.62
CA VAL A 70 -2.40 5.73 19.88
C VAL A 70 -2.49 7.21 19.50
N ASP A 71 -2.26 8.08 20.48
CA ASP A 71 -2.19 9.53 20.27
C ASP A 71 -1.12 9.92 19.24
N ASP A 72 -1.33 11.03 18.54
CA ASP A 72 -0.46 11.57 17.48
C ASP A 72 -0.28 10.65 16.25
N ILE A 73 -1.11 9.62 16.09
CA ILE A 73 -1.22 8.79 14.88
C ILE A 73 -2.57 9.04 14.20
N SER A 74 -2.56 9.09 12.87
CA SER A 74 -3.79 9.25 12.09
C SER A 74 -3.76 8.32 10.88
N PHE A 75 -4.91 7.72 10.58
CA PHE A 75 -5.12 6.89 9.41
C PHE A 75 -5.92 7.66 8.36
N MET A 76 -5.36 7.77 7.16
CA MET A 76 -6.03 8.41 6.02
C MET A 76 -6.30 7.35 4.96
N GLU A 77 -7.57 7.05 4.73
CA GLU A 77 -8.01 6.14 3.67
C GLU A 77 -8.40 6.97 2.45
N LEU A 78 -7.66 6.79 1.36
CA LEU A 78 -7.98 7.38 0.07
C LEU A 78 -8.80 6.38 -0.73
N THR A 79 -9.81 6.89 -1.43
CA THR A 79 -10.73 6.12 -2.25
C THR A 79 -10.45 6.37 -3.74
N ALA A 80 -11.17 5.65 -4.61
CA ALA A 80 -11.10 5.89 -6.05
C ALA A 80 -11.50 7.33 -6.43
N ASP A 81 -12.35 7.99 -5.63
CA ASP A 81 -12.79 9.37 -5.89
C ASP A 81 -11.67 10.40 -5.63
N ASP A 82 -10.68 10.04 -4.80
CA ASP A 82 -9.52 10.87 -4.51
C ASP A 82 -8.44 10.76 -5.62
N VAL A 83 -8.62 9.83 -6.56
CA VAL A 83 -7.64 9.55 -7.62
C VAL A 83 -7.84 10.47 -8.81
N VAL A 84 -7.11 11.58 -8.83
CA VAL A 84 -7.07 12.49 -9.98
C VAL A 84 -6.11 11.96 -11.04
N ARG A 85 -6.66 11.38 -12.10
CA ARG A 85 -5.89 10.91 -13.28
C ARG A 85 -6.04 11.88 -14.44
N HIS A 86 -4.97 12.02 -15.20
CA HIS A 86 -5.02 12.72 -16.49
C HIS A 86 -6.05 12.05 -17.42
N ARG A 87 -6.85 12.85 -18.15
CA ARG A 87 -7.93 12.35 -19.03
C ARG A 87 -7.48 11.19 -19.94
N LEU A 88 -6.31 11.34 -20.55
CA LEU A 88 -5.73 10.32 -21.43
C LEU A 88 -5.49 8.97 -20.73
N ILE A 89 -5.06 8.99 -19.45
CA ILE A 89 -4.87 7.75 -18.68
C ILE A 89 -6.21 7.09 -18.41
N GLY A 90 -7.25 7.86 -18.09
CA GLY A 90 -8.61 7.34 -17.97
C GLY A 90 -9.13 6.71 -19.26
N ASP A 91 -8.87 7.34 -20.41
CA ASP A 91 -9.25 6.80 -21.72
C ASP A 91 -8.49 5.50 -22.06
N ILE A 92 -7.20 5.44 -21.72
CA ILE A 92 -6.38 4.23 -21.89
C ILE A 92 -6.92 3.08 -21.02
N VAL A 93 -7.16 3.31 -19.73
CA VAL A 93 -7.69 2.29 -18.81
C VAL A 93 -9.03 1.75 -19.32
N LYS A 94 -9.95 2.64 -19.71
CA LYS A 94 -11.26 2.25 -20.28
C LYS A 94 -11.12 1.42 -21.56
N ALA A 95 -10.10 1.67 -22.38
CA ALA A 95 -9.86 0.89 -23.59
C ALA A 95 -9.41 -0.55 -23.25
N TYR A 96 -8.55 -0.71 -22.25
CA TYR A 96 -8.14 -2.03 -21.75
C TYR A 96 -9.31 -2.78 -21.08
N ASP A 97 -10.10 -2.11 -20.24
CA ASP A 97 -11.27 -2.72 -19.58
C ASP A 97 -12.25 -3.31 -20.61
N LYS A 98 -12.50 -2.58 -21.71
CA LYS A 98 -13.35 -3.06 -22.83
C LYS A 98 -12.75 -4.25 -23.55
N TYR A 99 -11.43 -4.25 -23.76
CA TYR A 99 -10.72 -5.35 -24.41
C TYR A 99 -10.76 -6.63 -23.56
N ASP A 100 -10.54 -6.52 -22.25
CA ASP A 100 -10.55 -7.66 -21.34
C ASP A 100 -11.96 -8.21 -21.12
N ALA A 101 -12.99 -7.35 -21.04
CA ALA A 101 -14.38 -7.77 -21.00
C ALA A 101 -14.82 -8.53 -22.26
N ALA A 102 -14.27 -8.19 -23.43
CA ALA A 102 -14.54 -8.92 -24.67
C ALA A 102 -13.88 -10.32 -24.70
N LYS A 103 -12.80 -10.53 -23.94
CA LYS A 103 -12.11 -11.83 -23.84
C LYS A 103 -12.73 -12.78 -22.81
N SER A 104 -13.38 -12.26 -21.78
CA SER A 104 -13.97 -13.07 -20.70
C SER A 104 -15.35 -13.66 -21.03
N VAL A 105 -15.93 -13.35 -22.19
CA VAL A 105 -17.18 -13.98 -22.68
C VAL A 105 -16.91 -15.47 -22.99
N PRO A 106 -17.51 -16.43 -22.26
CA PRO A 106 -17.30 -17.85 -22.53
C PRO A 106 -17.83 -18.19 -23.92
N ARG A 107 -17.01 -18.88 -24.74
CA ARG A 107 -17.50 -19.53 -25.97
C ARG A 107 -18.59 -20.51 -25.56
N THR A 108 -19.86 -20.17 -25.80
CA THR A 108 -20.96 -21.12 -25.66
C THR A 108 -20.69 -22.25 -26.65
N ILE A 109 -20.30 -23.43 -26.13
CA ILE A 109 -20.14 -24.64 -26.95
C ILE A 109 -21.54 -24.98 -27.47
N ARG A 110 -21.78 -24.72 -28.76
CA ARG A 110 -22.94 -25.25 -29.48
C ARG A 110 -22.70 -26.74 -29.66
N ASN A 111 -23.33 -27.58 -28.84
CA ASN A 111 -23.45 -29.01 -29.11
C ASN A 111 -24.44 -29.17 -30.28
N ASN A 112 -23.95 -29.72 -31.39
CA ASN A 112 -24.78 -30.36 -32.42
C ASN A 112 -24.82 -31.87 -32.14
#